data_AF-A0A0G3BDA7-F1
#
_entry.id   AF-A0A0G3BDA7-F1
#
_cell.length_a   1.000
_cell.length_b   1.000
_cell.length_c   1.000
_cell.angle_alpha   90.00
_cell.angle_beta   90.00
_cell.angle_gamma   90.00
#
_symmetry.space_group_name_H-M   'P 1'
#
loop_
_entity.id
_entity.type
_entity.pdbx_description
1 polymer ?
#
loop_
_entity_poly.entity_id
_entity_poly.type
_entity_poly.pdbx_seq_one_letter_code
_entity_poly.pdbx_strand_id
1 'polypeptide(L)'
;MTIAFQSAVFALIAISFLPVIGVPVALASPDGWSSSKNVVFSGVSLWIGSVLFVGILNSFISQICSRCFRFKPPPSRRAFL
;
A
#
# COMPACT_ATOMS: atom_id res chain seq x y z
N MET A 1 -15.33 5.28 0.93
CA MET A 1 -14.35 4.95 -0.14
C MET A 1 -13.03 5.70 0.01
N THR A 2 -13.01 6.92 0.56
CA THR A 2 -11.76 7.64 0.83
C THR A 2 -11.19 7.39 2.22
N ILE A 3 -12.01 7.27 3.27
CA ILE A 3 -11.51 7.12 4.66
C ILE A 3 -10.75 5.81 4.88
N ALA A 4 -11.28 4.67 4.42
CA ALA A 4 -10.59 3.37 4.58
C ALA A 4 -9.27 3.30 3.79
N PHE A 5 -9.22 3.92 2.61
CA PHE A 5 -8.00 4.00 1.82
C PHE A 5 -6.98 4.96 2.44
N GLN A 6 -7.42 6.15 2.87
CA GLN A 6 -6.58 7.10 3.59
C GLN A 6 -6.03 6.52 4.90
N SER A 7 -6.84 5.76 5.65
CA SER A 7 -6.36 5.09 6.86
C SER A 7 -5.34 3.98 6.54
N ALA A 8 -5.51 3.25 5.44
CA ALA A 8 -4.55 2.24 5.01
C ALA A 8 -3.22 2.86 4.58
N VAL A 9 -3.25 3.98 3.85
CA VAL A 9 -2.03 4.73 3.46
C VAL A 9 -1.36 5.36 4.67
N PHE A 10 -2.12 5.91 5.62
CA PHE A 10 -1.58 6.44 6.87
C PHE A 10 -0.90 5.36 7.71
N ALA A 11 -1.53 4.18 7.84
CA ALA A 11 -0.94 3.03 8.50
C ALA A 11 0.34 2.56 7.79
N LEU A 12 0.35 2.55 6.45
CA LEU A 12 1.54 2.21 5.65
C LEU A 12 2.71 3.15 5.96
N ILE A 13 2.45 4.46 6.01
CA ILE A 13 3.46 5.47 6.34
C ILE A 13 4.02 5.23 7.74
N ALA A 14 3.16 5.02 8.74
CA ALA A 14 3.58 4.73 10.11
C ALA A 14 4.41 3.44 10.20
N ILE A 15 3.96 2.37 9.55
CA ILE A 15 4.65 1.07 9.51
C ILE A 15 5.98 1.18 8.76
N SER A 16 6.13 2.09 7.79
CA SER A 16 7.38 2.27 7.05
C SER A 16 8.52 2.86 7.90
N PHE A 17 8.22 3.60 8.97
CA PHE A 17 9.25 4.08 9.90
C PHE A 17 9.85 2.96 10.74
N LEU A 18 9.11 1.87 11.00
CA LEU A 18 9.60 0.72 11.78
C LEU A 18 10.85 0.07 11.15
N PRO A 19 10.87 -0.37 9.88
CA PRO A 19 12.06 -0.94 9.27
C PRO A 19 13.15 0.12 9.04
N VAL A 20 12.80 1.38 8.80
CA VAL A 20 13.77 2.48 8.62
C VAL A 20 14.62 2.70 9.87
N ILE A 21 14.03 2.60 11.06
CA ILE A 21 14.75 2.76 12.33
C ILE A 21 15.24 1.40 12.85
N GLY A 22 14.41 0.36 12.73
CA GLY A 22 14.65 -0.96 13.28
C GLY A 22 15.81 -1.71 12.63
N VAL A 23 16.04 -1.54 11.32
CA VAL A 23 17.17 -2.19 10.63
C VAL A 23 18.51 -1.60 11.11
N PRO A 24 18.76 -0.28 11.09
CA PRO A 24 19.99 0.31 11.64
C PRO A 24 20.22 -0.05 13.11
N VAL A 25 19.18 0.00 13.94
CA VAL A 25 19.29 -0.29 15.39
C VAL A 25 19.65 -1.74 15.64
N ALA A 26 19.01 -2.69 14.95
CA ALA A 26 19.30 -4.11 15.10
C ALA A 26 20.71 -4.49 14.61
N LEU A 27 21.25 -3.76 13.64
CA LEU A 27 22.60 -3.98 13.11
C LEU A 27 23.70 -3.29 13.95
N ALA A 28 23.38 -2.19 14.63
CA ALA A 28 24.34 -1.44 15.45
C ALA A 28 24.56 -2.02 16.85
N SER A 29 23.62 -2.84 17.35
CA SER A 29 23.72 -3.39 18.70
C SER A 29 24.59 -4.66 18.73
N PRO A 30 25.61 -4.75 19.61
CA PRO A 30 26.38 -5.99 19.80
C PRO A 30 25.43 -7.12 20.24
N ASP A 31 25.54 -8.29 19.60
CA ASP A 31 24.62 -9.44 19.73
C ASP A 31 23.13 -9.19 19.34
N GLY A 32 22.76 -7.97 18.94
CA GLY A 32 21.39 -7.57 18.61
C GLY A 32 20.80 -8.33 17.43
N TRP A 33 21.62 -8.72 16.46
CA TRP A 33 21.18 -9.50 15.30
C TRP A 33 20.63 -10.88 15.66
N SER A 34 21.15 -11.56 16.69
CA SER A 34 20.66 -12.90 17.05
C SER A 34 19.28 -12.82 17.69
N SER A 35 19.09 -11.84 18.57
CA SER A 35 17.86 -11.66 19.36
C SER A 35 16.75 -10.94 18.59
N SER A 36 17.07 -9.90 17.81
CA SER A 36 16.08 -9.07 17.11
C SER A 36 15.75 -9.54 15.69
N LYS A 37 16.36 -10.64 15.21
CA LYS A 37 16.15 -11.14 13.85
C LYS A 37 14.68 -11.37 13.51
N ASN A 38 13.95 -12.02 14.41
CA ASN A 38 12.54 -12.34 14.20
C ASN A 38 11.66 -11.09 14.17
N VAL A 39 11.97 -10.09 15.00
CA VAL A 39 11.24 -8.82 15.05
C VAL A 39 11.44 -8.03 13.77
N VAL A 40 12.68 -7.92 13.27
CA VAL A 40 12.97 -7.26 12.00
C VAL A 40 12.30 -7.99 10.83
N PHE A 41 12.36 -9.32 10.81
CA PHE A 41 11.76 -10.13 9.75
C PHE A 41 10.22 -10.02 9.74
N SER A 42 9.59 -10.03 10.92
CA SER A 42 8.15 -9.82 11.07
C SER A 42 7.75 -8.40 10.65
N GLY A 43 8.53 -7.38 11.02
CA GLY A 43 8.29 -5.98 10.61
C GLY A 43 8.38 -5.76 9.11
N VAL A 44 9.40 -6.34 8.46
CA VAL A 44 9.54 -6.28 6.99
C VAL A 44 8.43 -7.07 6.29
N SER A 45 8.07 -8.26 6.79
CA SER A 45 6.97 -9.05 6.22
C SER A 45 5.63 -8.32 6.33
N LEU A 46 5.37 -7.68 7.48
CA LEU A 46 4.19 -6.85 7.70
C LEU A 46 4.17 -5.64 6.75
N TRP A 47 5.32 -4.99 6.55
CA TRP A 47 5.47 -3.86 5.63
C TRP A 47 5.15 -4.27 4.18
N ILE A 48 5.73 -5.37 3.69
CA ILE A 48 5.47 -5.90 2.34
C ILE A 48 3.98 -6.26 2.18
N GLY A 49 3.39 -6.94 3.17
CA GLY A 49 1.97 -7.29 3.15
C GLY A 49 1.07 -6.04 3.10
N SER A 50 1.43 -5.00 3.84
CA SER A 50 0.70 -3.73 3.86
C SER A 50 0.80 -2.98 2.51
N VAL A 51 1.96 -2.98 1.85
CA VAL A 51 2.15 -2.41 0.49
C VAL A 51 1.23 -3.11 -0.51
N LEU A 52 1.19 -4.44 -0.50
CA LEU A 52 0.31 -5.22 -1.37
C LEU A 52 -1.16 -4.94 -1.09
N PHE A 53 -1.55 -4.85 0.19
CA PHE A 53 -2.92 -4.56 0.59
C PHE A 53 -3.39 -3.19 0.10
N VAL A 54 -2.58 -2.14 0.24
CA VAL A 54 -2.88 -0.80 -0.30
C VAL A 54 -3.02 -0.83 -1.82
N GLY A 55 -2.16 -1.55 -2.54
CA GLY A 55 -2.26 -1.71 -4.00
C GLY A 55 -3.54 -2.41 -4.46
N ILE A 56 -3.98 -3.43 -3.71
CA ILE A 56 -5.24 -4.13 -3.94
C ILE A 56 -6.43 -3.19 -3.70
N LEU A 57 -6.46 -2.48 -2.57
CA LEU A 57 -7.50 -1.49 -2.26
C LEU A 57 -7.60 -0.39 -3.32
N ASN A 58 -6.46 0.09 -3.83
CA ASN A 58 -6.42 1.06 -4.92
C ASN A 58 -7.07 0.53 -6.20
N SER A 59 -6.83 -0.75 -6.52
CA SER A 59 -7.45 -1.40 -7.67
C SER A 59 -8.96 -1.51 -7.52
N PHE A 60 -9.49 -1.87 -6.33
CA PHE A 60 -10.93 -1.91 -6.08
C PHE A 60 -11.62 -0.55 -6.25
N ILE A 61 -10.99 0.55 -5.80
CA ILE A 61 -11.51 1.92 -5.98
C ILE A 61 -11.51 2.33 -7.46
N SER A 62 -10.51 1.92 -8.24
CA SER A 62 -10.46 2.23 -9.68
C SER A 62 -11.42 1.35 -10.51
N GLN A 63 -11.57 0.07 -10.13
CA GLN A 63 -12.43 -0.90 -10.82
C GLN A 63 -13.92 -0.59 -10.67
N ILE A 64 -14.36 -0.02 -9.53
CA ILE A 64 -15.77 0.39 -9.34
C ILE A 64 -16.15 1.56 -10.26
N CYS A 65 -15.20 2.43 -10.63
CA CYS A 65 -15.39 3.50 -11.60
C CYS A 65 -15.37 2.96 -13.05
N SER A 66 -14.50 1.99 -13.35
CA SER A 66 -14.40 1.38 -14.69
C SER A 66 -15.59 0.48 -15.06
N ARG A 67 -16.18 -0.23 -14.08
CA ARG A 67 -17.41 -1.01 -14.31
C ARG A 67 -18.63 -0.11 -14.58
N CYS A 68 -18.64 1.15 -14.13
CA CYS A 68 -19.65 2.15 -14.51
C CYS A 68 -19.33 2.86 -15.84
N PHE A 69 -18.06 2.99 -16.23
CA PHE A 69 -17.68 3.70 -17.46
C PHE A 69 -17.80 2.84 -18.75
N ARG A 70 -17.98 1.53 -18.63
CA ARG A 70 -18.34 0.65 -19.77
C ARG A 70 -19.82 0.72 -20.17
N PHE A 71 -20.53 1.80 -19.81
CA PHE A 71 -21.83 2.13 -20.40
C PHE A 71 -22.00 3.64 -20.64
N LYS A 72 -20.93 4.35 -20.99
CA LYS A 72 -21.06 5.59 -21.74
C LYS A 72 -20.28 5.45 -23.04
N PRO A 73 -20.92 5.16 -24.18
CA PRO A 73 -20.24 5.30 -25.45
C PRO A 73 -19.73 6.75 -25.55
N PRO A 74 -18.55 6.99 -26.15
CA PRO A 74 -18.18 8.35 -26.53
C PRO A 74 -19.35 8.93 -27.33
N PRO A 75 -19.72 10.22 -27.16
CA PRO A 75 -20.66 10.83 -28.08
C PRO A 75 -20.07 10.66 -29.48
N SER A 76 -20.73 9.79 -30.25
CA SER A 76 -20.42 9.55 -31.64
C SER A 76 -20.47 10.90 -32.32
N ARG A 77 -19.30 11.42 -32.68
CA ARG A 77 -19.15 12.62 -33.49
C ARG A 77 -19.57 12.23 -34.92
N ARG A 78 -20.88 12.05 -35.12
CA ARG A 78 -21.51 11.97 -36.45
C ARG A 78 -22.59 13.05 -36.52
N ALA A 79 -22.63 13.68 -37.69
CA ALA A 79 -23.66 14.58 -38.19
C ALA A 79 -23.63 15.99 -37.59
N PHE A 80 -22.78 16.87 -38.14
CA PHE A 80 -23.14 18.19 -38.70
C PHE A 80 -21.85 18.97 -38.98
N LEU A 81 -21.24 18.69 -40.14
CA LEU A 81 -20.39 19.51 -41.02
C LEU A 81 -19.54 18.58 -41.89
#